data_AF-Q1J1Q7-F1
#
_entry.id   AF-Q1J1Q7-F1
#
_cell.length_a   1.000
_cell.length_b   1.000
_cell.length_c   1.000
_cell.angle_alpha   90.00
_cell.angle_beta   90.00
_cell.angle_gamma   90.00
#
_symmetry.space_group_name_H-M   'P 1'
#
loop_
_entity.id
_entity.type
_entity.pdbx_description
1 polymer ?
#
loop_
_entity_poly.entity_id
_entity_poly.type
_entity_poly.pdbx_seq_one_letter_code
_entity_poly.pdbx_strand_id
1 'polypeptide(L)'
;MRRDNSPPSPLLDCAHMRSLVLIGHGSHLNGESAGAVYRYAELLRGRGLYDEVVEGYWKEEPSLRQVLKTTRSTDVTVIPMFISEGYFTETVIPRELGLGHQGPVPPEGIARVLGGKTVRYTLPYGVHPGMADVILARAHEVLPDLNAQDTALIVLGHGTTRNENSSRVIYRNAERLRASGQFAEVHALFLDEDPKVGTWPEVVRAPRVVVVPFFASEGWHTLETIPEDMGLTGEVTVFPDHPHGPQTVYYAKPVGTHASVADVILHLAEEARGASERGGDEDRTHAEAWAAFLALAREGMRVGEALITPHGGLYELRHALDEGRPGDELTTAVTPEGLRDLTRRDEGGHHRPVHTFRNLPRGWRAVLSEADLPRGMHYLYPSVVEEGYAHQHQTLRATPWPTTARRQTGIYAKVQRATPKQVETVAKSVCGRCLKTRLWAGEKLPRTFFTGVPGALPCPEACTYLIAEVREAVSGQRE
;
A
#
# COMPACT_ATOMS: atom_id res chain seq x y z
N MET A 1 -43.47 -17.30 46.92
CA MET A 1 -42.35 -17.33 45.94
C MET A 1 -42.75 -16.51 44.73
N ARG A 2 -42.35 -15.23 44.68
CA ARG A 2 -42.57 -14.38 43.50
C ARG A 2 -41.47 -14.68 42.49
N ARG A 3 -41.86 -14.96 41.24
CA ARG A 3 -40.94 -15.14 40.11
C ARG A 3 -40.39 -13.76 39.74
N ASP A 4 -39.07 -13.67 39.70
CA ASP A 4 -38.32 -12.50 39.28
C ASP A 4 -38.46 -12.36 37.74
N ASN A 5 -39.11 -11.28 37.31
CA ASN A 5 -39.32 -10.91 35.90
C ASN A 5 -38.36 -9.75 35.56
N SER A 6 -37.06 -10.02 35.64
CA SER A 6 -36.05 -9.10 35.13
C SER A 6 -35.87 -9.35 33.62
N PRO A 7 -35.96 -8.33 32.75
CA PRO A 7 -35.68 -8.51 31.32
C PRO A 7 -34.19 -8.84 31.13
N PRO A 8 -33.81 -9.60 30.09
CA PRO A 8 -32.41 -9.79 29.76
C PRO A 8 -31.79 -8.43 29.47
N SER A 9 -30.70 -8.11 30.17
CA SER A 9 -29.83 -6.99 29.84
C SER A 9 -29.49 -7.08 28.35
N PRO A 10 -29.57 -5.98 27.58
CA PRO A 10 -29.04 -6.00 26.22
C PRO A 10 -27.55 -6.31 26.36
N LEU A 11 -27.15 -7.49 25.91
CA LEU A 11 -25.78 -7.73 25.53
C LEU A 11 -25.48 -6.61 24.53
N LEU A 12 -24.56 -5.71 24.90
CA LEU A 12 -23.93 -4.81 23.95
C LEU A 12 -23.55 -5.68 22.75
N ASP A 13 -24.18 -5.40 21.62
CA ASP A 13 -23.82 -6.00 20.35
C ASP A 13 -22.40 -5.49 20.09
N CYS A 14 -21.40 -6.24 20.55
CA CYS A 14 -20.00 -5.94 20.31
C CYS A 14 -19.84 -6.06 18.80
N ALA A 15 -19.89 -4.92 18.11
CA ALA A 15 -19.73 -4.87 16.67
C ALA A 15 -18.42 -5.58 16.33
N HIS A 16 -18.56 -6.74 15.72
CA HIS A 16 -17.48 -7.57 15.23
C HIS A 16 -16.86 -6.87 14.03
N MET A 17 -15.61 -6.41 14.16
CA MET A 17 -14.94 -5.57 13.16
C MET A 17 -13.68 -6.24 12.61
N ARG A 18 -13.37 -6.00 11.33
CA ARG A 18 -12.17 -6.50 10.65
C ARG A 18 -11.52 -5.40 9.84
N SER A 19 -10.21 -5.25 10.01
CA SER A 19 -9.39 -4.33 9.23
C SER A 19 -8.57 -5.11 8.20
N LEU A 20 -8.69 -4.76 6.92
CA LEU A 20 -7.80 -5.23 5.88
C LEU A 20 -6.73 -4.17 5.60
N VAL A 21 -5.46 -4.53 5.64
CA VAL A 21 -4.35 -3.61 5.38
C VAL A 21 -3.61 -4.05 4.12
N LEU A 22 -3.53 -3.17 3.12
CA LEU A 22 -2.78 -3.42 1.89
C LEU A 22 -1.42 -2.71 1.94
N ILE A 23 -0.33 -3.47 1.81
CA ILE A 23 1.03 -2.94 1.93
C ILE A 23 1.71 -2.83 0.56
N GLY A 24 1.93 -1.60 0.11
CA GLY A 24 2.71 -1.28 -1.07
C GLY A 24 4.18 -1.01 -0.78
N HIS A 25 4.96 -0.95 -1.85
CA HIS A 25 6.34 -0.48 -1.78
C HIS A 25 6.40 1.04 -1.55
N GLY A 26 5.61 1.80 -2.33
CA GLY A 26 5.62 3.26 -2.34
C GLY A 26 6.94 3.87 -2.85
N SER A 27 7.05 5.19 -2.81
CA SER A 27 8.22 5.91 -3.32
C SER A 27 8.50 7.21 -2.58
N HIS A 28 9.78 7.64 -2.55
CA HIS A 28 10.12 9.01 -2.15
C HIS A 28 9.97 10.02 -3.29
N LEU A 29 9.89 9.58 -4.54
CA LEU A 29 9.99 10.44 -5.72
C LEU A 29 8.78 10.31 -6.66
N ASN A 30 8.29 9.09 -6.86
CA ASN A 30 7.25 8.79 -7.84
C ASN A 30 5.98 8.29 -7.15
N GLY A 31 5.00 9.17 -7.01
CA GLY A 31 3.72 8.83 -6.38
C GLY A 31 2.96 7.72 -7.10
N GLU A 32 3.22 7.46 -8.39
CA GLU A 32 2.53 6.40 -9.14
C GLU A 32 2.82 4.98 -8.59
N SER A 33 3.91 4.82 -7.82
CA SER A 33 4.23 3.55 -7.14
C SER A 33 3.17 3.11 -6.12
N ALA A 34 2.34 4.03 -5.62
CA ALA A 34 1.23 3.72 -4.71
C ALA A 34 -0.10 3.42 -5.44
N GLY A 35 -0.19 3.73 -6.74
CA GLY A 35 -1.44 3.71 -7.51
C GLY A 35 -2.13 2.34 -7.54
N ALA A 36 -1.37 1.25 -7.62
CA ALA A 36 -1.96 -0.09 -7.58
C ALA A 36 -2.65 -0.38 -6.25
N VAL A 37 -2.05 0.02 -5.14
CA VAL A 37 -2.63 -0.19 -3.80
C VAL A 37 -3.90 0.64 -3.64
N TYR A 38 -3.91 1.90 -4.09
CA TYR A 38 -5.10 2.76 -4.07
C TYR A 38 -6.27 2.11 -4.82
N ARG A 39 -6.04 1.66 -6.05
CA ARG A 39 -7.08 1.02 -6.87
C ARG A 39 -7.69 -0.20 -6.18
N TYR A 40 -6.87 -1.09 -5.60
CA TYR A 40 -7.40 -2.27 -4.92
C TYR A 40 -8.06 -1.95 -3.59
N ALA A 41 -7.54 -0.98 -2.83
CA ALA A 41 -8.17 -0.54 -1.60
C ALA A 41 -9.58 0.00 -1.89
N GLU A 42 -9.73 0.86 -2.90
CA GLU A 42 -11.01 1.41 -3.33
C GLU A 42 -11.97 0.33 -3.82
N LEU A 43 -11.49 -0.58 -4.68
CA LEU A 43 -12.29 -1.71 -5.16
C LEU A 43 -12.80 -2.59 -4.01
N LEU A 44 -11.95 -2.89 -3.03
CA LEU A 44 -12.31 -3.73 -1.88
C LEU A 44 -13.27 -3.01 -0.92
N ARG A 45 -13.11 -1.70 -0.71
CA ARG A 45 -14.10 -0.90 0.04
C ARG A 45 -15.45 -0.91 -0.64
N GLY A 46 -15.49 -0.79 -1.97
CA GLY A 46 -16.73 -0.86 -2.75
C GLY A 46 -17.48 -2.19 -2.63
N ARG A 47 -16.77 -3.27 -2.28
CA ARG A 47 -17.37 -4.60 -2.03
C ARG A 47 -17.96 -4.76 -0.63
N GLY A 48 -17.54 -3.93 0.34
CA GLY A 48 -18.12 -3.92 1.70
C GLY A 48 -17.92 -5.20 2.53
N LEU A 49 -16.92 -6.02 2.20
CA LEU A 49 -16.66 -7.29 2.91
C LEU A 49 -15.82 -7.11 4.19
N TYR A 50 -15.16 -5.97 4.33
CA TYR A 50 -14.41 -5.57 5.52
C TYR A 50 -14.93 -4.21 6.01
N ASP A 51 -14.91 -4.00 7.33
CA ASP A 51 -15.34 -2.75 7.95
C ASP A 51 -14.43 -1.56 7.58
N GLU A 52 -13.17 -1.88 7.27
CA GLU A 52 -12.25 -0.94 6.66
C GLU A 52 -11.18 -1.63 5.81
N VAL A 53 -10.68 -0.90 4.82
CA VAL A 53 -9.47 -1.22 4.08
C VAL A 53 -8.51 -0.05 4.24
N VAL A 54 -7.30 -0.30 4.71
CA VAL A 54 -6.27 0.70 5.03
C VAL A 54 -5.05 0.46 4.16
N GLU A 55 -4.43 1.53 3.68
CA GLU A 55 -3.22 1.47 2.87
C GLU A 55 -1.98 1.73 3.73
N GLY A 56 -0.89 1.04 3.44
CA GLY A 56 0.41 1.32 4.05
C GLY A 56 1.56 1.09 3.09
N TYR A 57 2.69 1.75 3.33
CA TYR A 57 3.81 1.77 2.40
C TYR A 57 5.16 1.66 3.10
N TRP A 58 6.14 1.12 2.38
CA TRP A 58 7.53 1.11 2.85
C TRP A 58 8.21 2.49 2.70
N LYS A 59 8.04 3.15 1.55
CA LYS A 59 8.76 4.40 1.23
C LYS A 59 7.91 5.68 1.27
N GLU A 60 6.65 5.62 1.66
CA GLU A 60 5.82 6.83 1.85
C GLU A 60 4.90 6.65 3.06
N GLU A 61 4.16 7.71 3.43
CA GLU A 61 3.15 7.65 4.48
C GLU A 61 1.76 7.30 3.89
N PRO A 62 0.91 6.49 4.56
CA PRO A 62 1.12 5.87 5.87
C PRO A 62 2.23 4.82 5.86
N SER A 63 3.25 4.98 6.71
CA SER A 63 4.39 4.07 6.71
C SER A 63 4.08 2.76 7.44
N LEU A 64 4.90 1.73 7.23
CA LEU A 64 4.81 0.46 7.97
C LEU A 64 4.84 0.63 9.50
N ARG A 65 5.41 1.73 10.01
CA ARG A 65 5.47 2.05 11.46
C ARG A 65 4.23 2.77 11.97
N GLN A 66 3.37 3.22 11.06
CA GLN A 66 2.16 3.99 11.34
C GLN A 66 0.90 3.17 11.10
N VAL A 67 0.87 2.37 10.03
CA VAL A 67 -0.35 1.74 9.49
C VAL A 67 -1.13 0.92 10.52
N LEU A 68 -0.48 0.19 11.43
CA LEU A 68 -1.21 -0.56 12.45
C LEU A 68 -1.88 0.36 13.49
N LYS A 69 -1.33 1.54 13.75
CA LYS A 69 -1.92 2.53 14.67
C LYS A 69 -3.21 3.13 14.10
N THR A 70 -3.35 3.17 12.77
CA THR A 70 -4.50 3.75 12.08
C THR A 70 -5.64 2.76 11.85
N THR A 71 -5.50 1.51 12.32
CA THR A 71 -6.56 0.49 12.21
C THR A 71 -7.54 0.59 13.37
N ARG A 72 -8.82 0.57 13.05
CA ARG A 72 -9.97 0.60 13.97
C ARG A 72 -10.22 -0.72 14.66
N SER A 73 -9.93 -1.87 14.04
CA SER A 73 -10.19 -3.17 14.65
C SER A 73 -8.98 -3.71 15.42
N THR A 74 -9.26 -4.55 16.42
CA THR A 74 -8.28 -5.45 17.04
C THR A 74 -8.01 -6.70 16.19
N ASP A 75 -8.75 -6.93 15.11
CA ASP A 75 -8.52 -8.01 14.14
C ASP A 75 -8.05 -7.42 12.80
N VAL A 76 -6.77 -7.63 12.48
CA VAL A 76 -6.10 -6.99 11.35
C VAL A 76 -5.46 -8.05 10.46
N THR A 77 -5.84 -8.08 9.18
CA THR A 77 -5.16 -8.89 8.16
C THR A 77 -4.37 -8.00 7.23
N VAL A 78 -3.09 -8.32 7.01
CA VAL A 78 -2.12 -7.52 6.25
C VAL A 78 -1.71 -8.30 5.01
N ILE A 79 -1.97 -7.72 3.84
CA ILE A 79 -1.68 -8.29 2.53
C ILE A 79 -0.54 -7.51 1.86
N PRO A 80 0.62 -8.15 1.60
CA PRO A 80 1.67 -7.53 0.80
C PRO A 80 1.25 -7.44 -0.67
N MET A 81 1.21 -6.22 -1.21
CA MET A 81 0.86 -5.93 -2.60
C MET A 81 2.07 -6.13 -3.54
N PHE A 82 2.63 -7.34 -3.55
CA PHE A 82 3.79 -7.73 -4.35
C PHE A 82 3.48 -8.91 -5.27
N ILE A 83 4.12 -8.98 -6.44
CA ILE A 83 3.90 -10.04 -7.42
C ILE A 83 4.72 -11.32 -7.14
N SER A 84 5.68 -11.23 -6.21
CA SER A 84 6.56 -12.35 -5.85
C SER A 84 6.98 -12.28 -4.37
N GLU A 85 7.42 -13.41 -3.84
CA GLU A 85 8.11 -13.49 -2.55
C GLU A 85 9.56 -13.01 -2.64
N GLY A 86 10.10 -12.59 -1.50
CA GLY A 86 11.53 -12.37 -1.34
C GLY A 86 11.84 -11.46 -0.17
N TYR A 87 13.03 -10.85 -0.23
CA TYR A 87 13.59 -10.06 0.86
C TYR A 87 12.63 -9.04 1.49
N PHE A 88 11.83 -8.35 0.68
CA PHE A 88 10.86 -7.38 1.19
C PHE A 88 9.72 -8.03 1.97
N THR A 89 9.07 -9.03 1.40
CA THR A 89 7.91 -9.70 1.99
C THR A 89 8.28 -10.62 3.14
N GLU A 90 9.51 -11.16 3.15
CA GLU A 90 9.99 -12.12 4.15
C GLU A 90 10.78 -11.47 5.30
N THR A 91 11.37 -10.29 5.08
CA THR A 91 12.26 -9.65 6.07
C THR A 91 11.87 -8.20 6.34
N VAL A 92 11.78 -7.34 5.33
CA VAL A 92 11.61 -5.90 5.55
C VAL A 92 10.25 -5.57 6.14
N ILE A 93 9.17 -6.04 5.52
CA ILE A 93 7.82 -5.71 5.96
C ILE A 93 7.53 -6.29 7.35
N PRO A 94 7.79 -7.60 7.62
CA PRO A 94 7.58 -8.15 8.96
C PRO A 94 8.39 -7.45 10.05
N ARG A 95 9.64 -7.03 9.75
CA ARG A 95 10.49 -6.29 10.69
C ARG A 95 9.92 -4.91 11.00
N GLU A 96 9.53 -4.14 9.98
CA GLU A 96 9.03 -2.78 10.19
C GLU A 96 7.62 -2.74 10.82
N LEU A 97 6.81 -3.79 10.61
CA LEU A 97 5.54 -4.00 11.33
C LEU A 97 5.73 -4.54 12.76
N GLY A 98 6.93 -5.01 13.12
CA GLY A 98 7.22 -5.55 14.44
C GLY A 98 6.72 -6.98 14.69
N LEU A 99 6.54 -7.79 13.64
CA LEU A 99 6.01 -9.16 13.73
C LEU A 99 6.99 -10.19 14.30
N GLY A 100 8.26 -9.82 14.50
CA GLY A 100 9.29 -10.73 15.01
C GLY A 100 9.46 -11.97 14.13
N HIS A 101 9.36 -11.80 12.80
CA HIS A 101 9.51 -12.86 11.80
C HIS A 101 10.58 -12.48 10.79
N GLN A 102 11.33 -13.48 10.32
CA GLN A 102 12.30 -13.36 9.26
C GLN A 102 12.36 -14.65 8.44
N GLY A 103 12.39 -14.52 7.12
CA GLY A 103 12.48 -15.63 6.18
C GLY A 103 11.12 -16.05 5.60
N PRO A 104 11.05 -17.20 4.93
CA PRO A 104 9.85 -17.65 4.24
C PRO A 104 8.62 -17.62 5.15
N VAL A 105 7.53 -17.10 4.62
CA VAL A 105 6.23 -17.06 5.28
C VAL A 105 5.47 -18.32 4.87
N PRO A 106 4.83 -19.06 5.80
CA PRO A 106 4.09 -20.26 5.43
C PRO A 106 2.82 -19.91 4.62
N PRO A 107 2.22 -20.85 3.89
CA PRO A 107 1.04 -20.61 3.04
C PRO A 107 -0.10 -19.87 3.75
N GLU A 108 -0.42 -20.29 4.97
CA GLU A 108 -1.44 -19.68 5.83
C GLU A 108 -1.00 -18.35 6.47
N GLY A 109 0.22 -17.89 6.23
CA GLY A 109 0.75 -16.68 6.86
C GLY A 109 1.13 -16.84 8.33
N ILE A 110 1.51 -15.71 8.95
CA ILE A 110 1.89 -15.62 10.35
C ILE A 110 0.89 -14.76 11.13
N ALA A 111 0.68 -15.08 12.41
CA ALA A 111 -0.16 -14.29 13.30
C ALA A 111 0.64 -13.86 14.55
N ARG A 112 0.43 -12.61 14.99
CA ARG A 112 1.05 -12.04 16.19
C ARG A 112 0.08 -11.14 16.93
N VAL A 113 0.16 -11.12 18.25
CA VAL A 113 -0.56 -10.13 19.07
C VAL A 113 0.36 -8.93 19.31
N LEU A 114 -0.02 -7.76 18.80
CA LEU A 114 0.72 -6.51 18.90
C LEU A 114 -0.18 -5.42 19.49
N GLY A 115 0.15 -4.90 20.68
CA GLY A 115 -0.58 -3.77 21.27
C GLY A 115 -2.08 -4.01 21.47
N GLY A 116 -2.50 -5.26 21.68
CA GLY A 116 -3.92 -5.63 21.79
C GLY A 116 -4.58 -6.04 20.47
N LYS A 117 -3.89 -5.90 19.33
CA LYS A 117 -4.37 -6.34 18.02
C LYS A 117 -3.82 -7.72 17.66
N THR A 118 -4.67 -8.59 17.14
CA THR A 118 -4.24 -9.79 16.40
C THR A 118 -3.94 -9.37 14.96
N VAL A 119 -2.66 -9.39 14.61
CA VAL A 119 -2.16 -9.04 13.27
C VAL A 119 -1.77 -10.31 12.52
N ARG A 120 -2.47 -10.57 11.41
CA ARG A 120 -2.18 -11.64 10.47
C ARG A 120 -1.45 -11.08 9.27
N TYR A 121 -0.32 -11.66 8.91
CA TYR A 121 0.47 -11.26 7.76
C TYR A 121 0.56 -12.42 6.79
N THR A 122 0.04 -12.21 5.58
CA THR A 122 -0.10 -13.26 4.57
C THR A 122 1.11 -13.34 3.65
N LEU A 123 1.08 -14.30 2.74
CA LEU A 123 1.89 -14.25 1.53
C LEU A 123 1.49 -13.07 0.64
N PRO A 124 2.39 -12.59 -0.24
CA PRO A 124 2.05 -11.60 -1.26
C PRO A 124 1.02 -12.15 -2.27
N TYR A 125 0.15 -11.29 -2.82
CA TYR A 125 -0.92 -11.74 -3.74
C TYR A 125 -0.41 -12.51 -4.96
N GLY A 126 0.76 -12.13 -5.50
CA GLY A 126 1.26 -12.72 -6.72
C GLY A 126 1.59 -14.21 -6.64
N VAL A 127 1.85 -14.74 -5.44
CA VAL A 127 2.16 -16.17 -5.26
C VAL A 127 0.93 -17.03 -4.97
N HIS A 128 -0.24 -16.42 -4.81
CA HIS A 128 -1.48 -17.15 -4.56
C HIS A 128 -1.91 -17.93 -5.82
N PRO A 129 -2.36 -19.20 -5.70
CA PRO A 129 -2.79 -20.04 -6.82
C PRO A 129 -3.85 -19.41 -7.74
N GLY A 130 -4.77 -18.60 -7.19
CA GLY A 130 -5.81 -17.90 -7.93
C GLY A 130 -5.29 -16.89 -8.97
N MET A 131 -3.99 -16.57 -8.97
CA MET A 131 -3.39 -15.79 -10.06
C MET A 131 -3.45 -16.50 -11.42
N ALA A 132 -3.58 -17.83 -11.45
CA ALA A 132 -3.82 -18.56 -12.69
C ALA A 132 -5.16 -18.16 -13.33
N ASP A 133 -6.21 -17.94 -12.52
CA ASP A 133 -7.52 -17.50 -13.00
C ASP A 133 -7.45 -16.04 -13.52
N VAL A 134 -6.64 -15.19 -12.89
CA VAL A 134 -6.38 -13.83 -13.38
C VAL A 134 -5.66 -13.84 -14.73
N ILE A 135 -4.66 -14.72 -14.91
CA ILE A 135 -3.97 -14.89 -16.20
C ILE A 135 -4.95 -15.35 -17.26
N LEU A 136 -5.81 -16.32 -16.94
CA LEU A 136 -6.83 -16.83 -17.84
C LEU A 136 -7.84 -15.74 -18.24
N ALA A 137 -8.30 -14.93 -17.27
CA ALA A 137 -9.18 -13.80 -17.54
C ALA A 137 -8.53 -12.79 -18.50
N ARG A 138 -7.25 -12.45 -18.28
CA ARG A 138 -6.48 -11.60 -19.21
C ARG A 138 -6.39 -12.19 -20.62
N ALA A 139 -6.22 -13.51 -20.71
CA ALA A 139 -6.16 -14.16 -22.01
C ALA A 139 -7.50 -14.06 -22.77
N HIS A 140 -8.63 -14.24 -22.08
CA HIS A 140 -9.95 -14.10 -22.68
C HIS A 140 -10.32 -12.66 -23.05
N GLU A 141 -9.79 -11.65 -22.36
CA GLU A 141 -10.04 -10.24 -22.72
C GLU A 141 -9.52 -9.89 -24.12
N VAL A 142 -8.34 -10.39 -24.48
CA VAL A 142 -7.73 -10.13 -25.80
C VAL A 142 -8.09 -11.17 -26.85
N LEU A 143 -8.57 -12.34 -26.42
CA LEU A 143 -8.99 -13.43 -27.29
C LEU A 143 -10.27 -14.11 -26.78
N PRO A 144 -11.46 -13.50 -26.98
CA PRO A 144 -12.71 -14.05 -26.44
C PRO A 144 -13.08 -15.44 -26.96
N ASP A 145 -12.69 -15.76 -28.20
CA ASP A 145 -12.92 -17.03 -28.90
C ASP A 145 -11.70 -17.97 -28.83
N LEU A 146 -10.91 -17.85 -27.76
CA LEU A 146 -9.78 -18.72 -27.43
C LEU A 146 -10.15 -20.20 -27.55
N ASN A 147 -9.30 -20.97 -28.22
CA ASN A 147 -9.48 -22.39 -28.47
C ASN A 147 -8.25 -23.19 -28.03
N ALA A 148 -8.48 -24.19 -27.18
CA ALA A 148 -7.44 -25.04 -26.62
C ALA A 148 -6.66 -25.86 -27.67
N GLN A 149 -7.15 -26.00 -28.91
CA GLN A 149 -6.47 -26.78 -29.94
C GLN A 149 -5.44 -25.98 -30.75
N ASP A 150 -5.57 -24.66 -30.80
CA ASP A 150 -4.80 -23.80 -31.70
C ASP A 150 -4.15 -22.58 -31.02
N THR A 151 -4.36 -22.42 -29.71
CA THR A 151 -3.92 -21.25 -28.96
C THR A 151 -2.82 -21.60 -27.97
N ALA A 152 -1.68 -20.94 -28.08
CA ALA A 152 -0.60 -20.92 -27.10
C ALA A 152 -0.81 -19.80 -26.07
N LEU A 153 -0.35 -20.03 -24.84
CA LEU A 153 -0.19 -18.99 -23.83
C LEU A 153 1.28 -18.79 -23.47
N ILE A 154 1.72 -17.54 -23.46
CA ILE A 154 3.00 -17.13 -22.87
C ILE A 154 2.71 -16.37 -21.57
N VAL A 155 3.09 -16.94 -20.43
CA VAL A 155 3.12 -16.24 -19.15
C VAL A 155 4.50 -15.59 -19.02
N LEU A 156 4.53 -14.27 -19.10
CA LEU A 156 5.78 -13.52 -19.23
C LEU A 156 6.20 -12.89 -17.91
N GLY A 157 7.30 -13.37 -17.33
CA GLY A 157 7.91 -12.78 -16.15
C GLY A 157 8.97 -11.73 -16.48
N HIS A 158 9.37 -10.94 -15.49
CA HIS A 158 10.57 -10.12 -15.61
C HIS A 158 11.83 -11.00 -15.64
N GLY A 159 11.90 -11.96 -14.71
CA GLY A 159 13.09 -12.77 -14.46
C GLY A 159 14.16 -12.00 -13.69
N THR A 160 14.90 -12.69 -12.81
CA THR A 160 16.08 -12.12 -12.18
C THR A 160 16.98 -13.20 -11.59
N THR A 161 18.28 -13.07 -11.88
CA THR A 161 19.33 -13.91 -11.27
C THR A 161 19.53 -13.66 -9.77
N ARG A 162 18.88 -12.65 -9.19
CA ARG A 162 19.06 -12.26 -7.78
C ARG A 162 18.17 -13.03 -6.81
N ASN A 163 17.05 -13.59 -7.26
CA ASN A 163 16.11 -14.31 -6.41
C ASN A 163 15.30 -15.32 -7.22
N GLU A 164 15.63 -16.60 -7.06
CA GLU A 164 14.95 -17.72 -7.73
C GLU A 164 13.44 -17.77 -7.45
N ASN A 165 12.97 -17.23 -6.31
CA ASN A 165 11.52 -17.20 -6.01
C ASN A 165 10.73 -16.34 -7.00
N SER A 166 11.37 -15.37 -7.67
CA SER A 166 10.71 -14.50 -8.65
C SER A 166 10.33 -15.23 -9.94
N SER A 167 11.10 -16.23 -10.36
CA SER A 167 10.82 -17.01 -11.57
C SER A 167 9.93 -18.22 -11.28
N ARG A 168 10.06 -18.80 -10.08
CA ARG A 168 9.23 -19.93 -9.61
C ARG A 168 7.73 -19.66 -9.69
N VAL A 169 7.28 -18.44 -9.42
CA VAL A 169 5.84 -18.09 -9.51
C VAL A 169 5.32 -18.16 -10.95
N ILE A 170 6.15 -17.79 -11.93
CA ILE A 170 5.81 -17.84 -13.36
C ILE A 170 5.69 -19.29 -13.80
N TYR A 171 6.69 -20.11 -13.49
CA TYR A 171 6.67 -21.54 -13.80
C TYR A 171 5.46 -22.25 -13.16
N ARG A 172 5.16 -21.98 -11.88
CA ARG A 172 4.00 -22.56 -11.19
C ARG A 172 2.68 -22.19 -11.85
N ASN A 173 2.50 -20.94 -12.25
CA ASN A 173 1.29 -20.53 -12.96
C ASN A 173 1.21 -21.19 -14.34
N ALA A 174 2.30 -21.22 -15.10
CA ALA A 174 2.37 -21.91 -16.38
C ALA A 174 2.04 -23.41 -16.28
N GLU A 175 2.52 -24.08 -15.23
CA GLU A 175 2.18 -25.49 -14.96
C GLU A 175 0.69 -25.69 -14.65
N ARG A 176 0.10 -24.84 -13.79
CA ARG A 176 -1.34 -24.88 -13.49
C ARG A 176 -2.19 -24.67 -14.73
N LEU A 177 -1.82 -23.69 -15.55
CA LEU A 177 -2.53 -23.37 -16.79
C LEU A 177 -2.38 -24.48 -17.83
N ARG A 178 -1.20 -25.10 -17.93
CA ARG A 178 -1.00 -26.30 -18.77
C ARG A 178 -1.88 -27.46 -18.31
N ALA A 179 -1.95 -27.71 -17.01
CA ALA A 179 -2.79 -28.77 -16.44
C ALA A 179 -4.30 -28.51 -16.62
N SER A 180 -4.72 -27.26 -16.82
CA SER A 180 -6.12 -26.92 -17.08
C SER A 180 -6.64 -27.37 -18.45
N GLY A 181 -5.74 -27.63 -19.41
CA GLY A 181 -6.10 -28.08 -20.76
C GLY A 181 -6.77 -27.02 -21.64
N GLN A 182 -6.70 -25.74 -21.26
CA GLN A 182 -7.34 -24.63 -22.01
C GLN A 182 -6.49 -24.07 -23.15
N PHE A 183 -5.24 -24.52 -23.29
CA PHE A 183 -4.30 -24.05 -24.30
C PHE A 183 -3.61 -25.25 -24.94
N ALA A 184 -3.24 -25.11 -26.21
CA ALA A 184 -2.48 -26.13 -26.95
C ALA A 184 -1.08 -26.28 -26.35
N GLU A 185 -0.50 -25.16 -25.94
CA GLU A 185 0.80 -25.07 -25.28
C GLU A 185 0.83 -23.88 -24.32
N VAL A 186 1.61 -24.01 -23.24
CA VAL A 186 1.82 -22.94 -22.27
C VAL A 186 3.31 -22.80 -22.00
N HIS A 187 3.84 -21.60 -22.15
CA HIS A 187 5.25 -21.26 -22.01
C HIS A 187 5.45 -20.22 -20.90
N ALA A 188 6.52 -20.38 -20.13
CA ALA A 188 7.03 -19.35 -19.23
C ALA A 188 8.27 -18.75 -19.89
N LEU A 189 8.22 -17.45 -20.21
CA LEU A 189 9.35 -16.72 -20.78
C LEU A 189 9.68 -15.51 -19.90
N PHE A 190 10.87 -14.94 -20.07
CA PHE A 190 11.37 -13.86 -19.21
C PHE A 190 12.10 -12.76 -19.99
N LEU A 191 12.20 -11.56 -19.42
CA LEU A 191 12.99 -10.47 -20.01
C LEU A 191 14.50 -10.69 -19.79
N ASP A 192 14.88 -10.91 -18.52
CA ASP A 192 16.27 -10.81 -18.08
C ASP A 192 16.96 -12.17 -17.84
N GLU A 193 16.24 -13.28 -17.99
CA GLU A 193 16.79 -14.63 -17.79
C GLU A 193 16.26 -15.61 -18.84
N ASP A 194 16.90 -16.78 -18.92
CA ASP A 194 16.47 -17.83 -19.84
C ASP A 194 15.26 -18.60 -19.28
N PRO A 195 14.31 -19.02 -20.13
CA PRO A 195 14.21 -18.72 -21.57
C PRO A 195 13.73 -17.29 -21.84
N LYS A 196 14.49 -16.55 -22.66
CA LYS A 196 14.20 -15.14 -22.95
C LYS A 196 12.98 -14.97 -23.84
N VAL A 197 12.27 -13.85 -23.67
CA VAL A 197 11.08 -13.51 -24.46
C VAL A 197 11.38 -13.47 -25.96
N GLY A 198 12.56 -12.99 -26.37
CA GLY A 198 12.95 -12.92 -27.77
C GLY A 198 13.08 -14.29 -28.46
N THR A 199 13.16 -15.40 -27.72
CA THR A 199 13.23 -16.75 -28.31
C THR A 199 11.85 -17.36 -28.55
N TRP A 200 10.76 -16.63 -28.29
CA TRP A 200 9.39 -17.12 -28.49
C TRP A 200 9.11 -17.71 -29.88
N PRO A 201 9.62 -17.18 -31.02
CA PRO A 201 9.34 -17.73 -32.35
C PRO A 201 9.89 -19.14 -32.54
N GLU A 202 10.90 -19.53 -31.76
CA GLU A 202 11.56 -20.82 -31.86
C GLU A 202 10.78 -21.90 -31.10
N VAL A 203 10.13 -21.54 -30.00
CA VAL A 203 9.53 -22.48 -29.05
C VAL A 203 8.00 -22.62 -29.15
N VAL A 204 7.31 -21.59 -29.66
CA VAL A 204 5.84 -21.55 -29.77
C VAL A 204 5.42 -21.97 -31.16
N ARG A 205 4.59 -23.02 -31.25
CA ARG A 205 4.14 -23.65 -32.50
C ARG A 205 2.71 -23.31 -32.87
N ALA A 206 1.87 -22.96 -31.89
CA ALA A 206 0.45 -22.73 -32.14
C ALA A 206 0.24 -21.47 -33.01
N PRO A 207 -0.76 -21.46 -33.91
CA PRO A 207 -1.01 -20.33 -34.81
C PRO A 207 -1.53 -19.08 -34.09
N ARG A 208 -2.17 -19.23 -32.93
CA ARG A 208 -2.65 -18.11 -32.10
C ARG A 208 -1.82 -18.07 -30.83
N VAL A 209 -1.26 -16.92 -30.47
CA VAL A 209 -0.39 -16.79 -29.32
C VAL A 209 -0.91 -15.67 -28.43
N VAL A 210 -1.31 -15.99 -27.21
CA VAL A 210 -1.69 -15.00 -26.22
C VAL A 210 -0.52 -14.76 -25.28
N VAL A 211 -0.15 -13.49 -25.08
CA VAL A 211 0.95 -13.09 -24.20
C VAL A 211 0.38 -12.34 -23.02
N VAL A 212 0.62 -12.84 -21.81
CA VAL A 212 0.14 -12.22 -20.57
C VAL A 212 1.34 -11.83 -19.69
N PRO A 213 1.64 -10.52 -19.57
CA PRO A 213 2.68 -10.02 -18.67
C PRO A 213 2.31 -10.23 -17.19
N PHE A 214 3.15 -10.96 -16.45
CA PHE A 214 3.01 -11.18 -15.01
C PHE A 214 3.69 -10.06 -14.20
N PHE A 215 3.16 -8.85 -14.34
CA PHE A 215 3.68 -7.64 -13.69
C PHE A 215 2.61 -7.00 -12.79
N ALA A 216 3.05 -6.33 -11.71
CA ALA A 216 2.16 -5.69 -10.75
C ALA A 216 1.42 -4.46 -11.31
N SER A 217 1.99 -3.80 -12.32
CA SER A 217 1.42 -2.63 -12.97
C SER A 217 1.93 -2.51 -14.40
N GLU A 218 1.32 -1.63 -15.18
CA GLU A 218 1.93 -1.14 -16.42
C GLU A 218 3.18 -0.31 -16.11
N GLY A 219 4.11 -0.31 -17.05
CA GLY A 219 5.34 0.46 -17.00
C GLY A 219 6.11 0.33 -18.31
N TRP A 220 7.30 0.94 -18.35
CA TRP A 220 8.12 0.98 -19.55
C TRP A 220 8.37 -0.41 -20.17
N HIS A 221 8.67 -1.42 -19.34
CA HIS A 221 8.86 -2.79 -19.85
C HIS A 221 7.62 -3.36 -20.55
N THR A 222 6.43 -3.17 -19.98
CA THR A 222 5.20 -3.75 -20.53
C THR A 222 4.66 -2.95 -21.71
N LEU A 223 5.09 -1.70 -21.89
CA LEU A 223 4.60 -0.81 -22.95
C LEU A 223 5.59 -0.67 -24.11
N GLU A 224 6.89 -0.80 -23.87
CA GLU A 224 7.93 -0.60 -24.89
C GLU A 224 8.82 -1.84 -25.03
N THR A 225 9.54 -2.25 -23.98
CA THR A 225 10.57 -3.30 -24.08
C THR A 225 10.02 -4.64 -24.57
N ILE A 226 8.91 -5.12 -23.98
CA ILE A 226 8.32 -6.41 -24.37
C ILE A 226 7.78 -6.34 -25.82
N PRO A 227 6.98 -5.33 -26.20
CA PRO A 227 6.61 -5.13 -27.60
C PRO A 227 7.80 -5.09 -28.56
N GLU A 228 8.85 -4.35 -28.25
CA GLU A 228 10.07 -4.25 -29.08
C GLU A 228 10.76 -5.61 -29.23
N ASP A 229 11.03 -6.32 -28.13
CA ASP A 229 11.71 -7.62 -28.13
C ASP A 229 10.92 -8.70 -28.88
N MET A 230 9.58 -8.60 -28.89
CA MET A 230 8.69 -9.52 -29.59
C MET A 230 8.33 -9.08 -31.02
N GLY A 231 8.68 -7.84 -31.42
CA GLY A 231 8.31 -7.27 -32.73
C GLY A 231 6.83 -6.92 -32.86
N LEU A 232 6.15 -6.57 -31.77
CA LEU A 232 4.72 -6.26 -31.74
C LEU A 232 4.46 -4.83 -32.24
N THR A 233 3.38 -4.65 -33.00
CA THR A 233 2.93 -3.33 -33.50
C THR A 233 1.67 -2.81 -32.81
N GLY A 234 1.10 -3.60 -31.89
CA GLY A 234 -0.08 -3.26 -31.11
C GLY A 234 -0.59 -4.45 -30.30
N GLU A 235 -1.82 -4.35 -29.80
CA GLU A 235 -2.48 -5.43 -29.05
C GLU A 235 -2.65 -6.71 -29.89
N VAL A 236 -2.75 -6.58 -31.22
CA VAL A 236 -2.80 -7.72 -32.15
C VAL A 236 -1.74 -7.51 -33.24
N THR A 237 -0.85 -8.49 -33.41
CA THR A 237 0.21 -8.46 -34.43
C THR A 237 0.21 -9.77 -35.22
N VAL A 238 0.22 -9.67 -36.55
CA VAL A 238 0.26 -10.83 -37.45
C VAL A 238 1.69 -11.03 -37.98
N PHE A 239 2.19 -12.25 -37.85
CA PHE A 239 3.50 -12.67 -38.33
C PHE A 239 3.33 -13.74 -39.42
N PRO A 240 3.46 -13.39 -40.72
CA PRO A 240 3.21 -14.32 -41.81
C PRO A 240 4.32 -15.38 -41.99
N ASP A 241 5.56 -15.02 -41.67
CA ASP A 241 6.77 -15.78 -42.01
C ASP A 241 7.51 -16.29 -40.76
N HIS A 242 6.80 -16.95 -39.85
CA HIS A 242 7.38 -17.55 -38.64
C HIS A 242 7.84 -19.01 -38.87
N PRO A 243 8.81 -19.52 -38.07
CA PRO A 243 9.38 -20.86 -38.27
C PRO A 243 8.37 -22.01 -38.28
N HIS A 244 7.24 -21.84 -37.59
CA HIS A 244 6.18 -22.85 -37.46
C HIS A 244 4.93 -22.52 -38.29
N GLY A 245 5.04 -21.58 -39.23
CA GLY A 245 3.93 -21.08 -40.06
C GLY A 245 3.40 -19.72 -39.58
N PRO A 246 2.34 -19.19 -40.23
CA PRO A 246 1.76 -17.90 -39.85
C PRO A 246 1.22 -17.92 -38.41
N GLN A 247 1.61 -16.93 -37.61
CA GLN A 247 1.16 -16.76 -36.23
C GLN A 247 0.52 -15.40 -36.01
N THR A 248 -0.49 -15.32 -35.14
CA THR A 248 -1.07 -14.06 -34.66
C THR A 248 -0.87 -13.95 -33.16
N VAL A 249 -0.23 -12.87 -32.72
CA VAL A 249 0.04 -12.58 -31.30
C VAL A 249 -1.00 -11.60 -30.77
N TYR A 250 -1.58 -11.93 -29.62
CA TYR A 250 -2.52 -11.12 -28.85
C TYR A 250 -1.85 -10.72 -27.54
N TYR A 251 -1.54 -9.45 -27.37
CA TYR A 251 -0.79 -8.92 -26.23
C TYR A 251 -1.74 -8.35 -25.17
N ALA A 252 -1.82 -9.01 -24.02
CA ALA A 252 -2.67 -8.60 -22.92
C ALA A 252 -2.02 -7.56 -22.02
N LYS A 253 -2.86 -6.83 -21.29
CA LYS A 253 -2.41 -5.97 -20.20
C LYS A 253 -1.84 -6.80 -19.05
N PRO A 254 -0.95 -6.23 -18.21
CA PRO A 254 -0.40 -6.93 -17.06
C PRO A 254 -1.46 -7.49 -16.10
N VAL A 255 -1.17 -8.64 -15.49
CA VAL A 255 -2.09 -9.27 -14.52
C VAL A 255 -2.41 -8.38 -13.33
N GLY A 256 -1.45 -7.60 -12.84
CA GLY A 256 -1.59 -6.75 -11.67
C GLY A 256 -2.52 -5.55 -11.86
N THR A 257 -3.00 -5.30 -13.08
CA THR A 257 -4.01 -4.27 -13.36
C THR A 257 -5.43 -4.85 -13.50
N HIS A 258 -5.63 -6.17 -13.32
CA HIS A 258 -6.93 -6.83 -13.52
C HIS A 258 -7.76 -6.81 -12.24
N ALA A 259 -9.06 -6.50 -12.33
CA ALA A 259 -9.93 -6.35 -11.16
C ALA A 259 -10.02 -7.63 -10.30
N SER A 260 -9.94 -8.82 -10.90
CA SER A 260 -9.97 -10.10 -10.16
C SER A 260 -8.78 -10.36 -9.23
N VAL A 261 -7.74 -9.54 -9.27
CA VAL A 261 -6.72 -9.57 -8.19
C VAL A 261 -7.38 -9.23 -6.84
N ALA A 262 -8.48 -8.48 -6.79
CA ALA A 262 -9.23 -8.28 -5.56
C ALA A 262 -9.80 -9.59 -5.01
N ASP A 263 -10.21 -10.54 -5.85
CA ASP A 263 -10.67 -11.86 -5.41
C ASP A 263 -9.50 -12.65 -4.80
N VAL A 264 -8.33 -12.59 -5.42
CA VAL A 264 -7.09 -13.19 -4.89
C VAL A 264 -6.71 -12.62 -3.52
N ILE A 265 -6.84 -11.30 -3.34
CA ILE A 265 -6.58 -10.63 -2.06
C ILE A 265 -7.54 -11.13 -0.97
N LEU A 266 -8.83 -11.28 -1.30
CA LEU A 266 -9.84 -11.76 -0.37
C LEU A 266 -9.59 -13.22 0.02
N HIS A 267 -9.30 -14.10 -0.95
CA HIS A 267 -8.94 -15.48 -0.66
C HIS A 267 -7.73 -15.57 0.28
N LEU A 268 -6.66 -14.81 0.02
CA LEU A 268 -5.52 -14.76 0.95
C LEU A 268 -5.91 -14.31 2.36
N ALA A 269 -6.85 -13.38 2.47
CA ALA A 269 -7.28 -12.86 3.75
C ALA A 269 -8.17 -13.85 4.51
N GLU A 270 -8.96 -14.66 3.81
CA GLU A 270 -9.78 -15.75 4.34
C GLU A 270 -8.94 -16.96 4.76
N GLU A 271 -7.91 -17.30 3.97
CA GLU A 271 -6.98 -18.40 4.24
C GLU A 271 -5.96 -18.07 5.34
N ALA A 272 -5.91 -16.81 5.79
CA ALA A 272 -4.94 -16.36 6.77
C ALA A 272 -5.08 -17.11 8.10
N ARG A 273 -3.94 -17.40 8.74
CA ARG A 273 -3.83 -18.18 9.97
C ARG A 273 -4.70 -17.60 11.08
N GLY A 274 -5.71 -18.38 11.47
CA GLY A 274 -6.64 -18.00 12.52
C GLY A 274 -7.59 -16.87 12.11
N ALA A 275 -7.80 -16.65 10.81
CA ALA A 275 -8.86 -15.80 10.30
C ALA A 275 -10.22 -16.29 10.83
N SER A 276 -11.09 -15.34 11.16
CA SER A 276 -12.43 -15.63 11.64
C SER A 276 -13.39 -14.65 11.00
N GLU A 277 -14.54 -15.15 10.55
CA GLU A 277 -15.65 -14.30 10.10
C GLU A 277 -16.18 -13.41 11.23
N ARG A 278 -16.01 -13.85 12.49
CA ARG A 278 -16.39 -13.08 13.67
C ARG A 278 -15.48 -11.86 13.90
N GLY A 279 -14.30 -11.78 13.27
CA GLY A 279 -13.39 -10.65 13.45
C GLY A 279 -13.00 -10.40 14.91
N GLY A 280 -12.72 -9.13 15.22
CA GLY A 280 -12.32 -8.65 16.55
C GLY A 280 -13.25 -7.55 17.06
N ASP A 281 -12.83 -6.91 18.14
CA ASP A 281 -13.52 -5.75 18.71
C ASP A 281 -12.94 -4.44 18.17
N GLU A 282 -13.66 -3.32 18.35
CA GLU A 282 -13.13 -1.98 18.12
C GLU A 282 -11.92 -1.71 19.04
N ASP A 283 -10.83 -1.19 18.46
CA ASP A 283 -9.67 -0.75 19.20
C ASP A 283 -9.99 0.52 19.98
N ARG A 284 -10.09 0.36 21.30
CA ARG A 284 -10.46 1.43 22.21
C ARG A 284 -9.52 2.64 22.15
N THR A 285 -8.21 2.42 21.99
CA THR A 285 -7.25 3.54 21.97
C THR A 285 -7.44 4.37 20.71
N HIS A 286 -7.66 3.70 19.58
CA HIS A 286 -8.01 4.35 18.32
C HIS A 286 -9.35 5.10 18.43
N ALA A 287 -10.40 4.43 18.93
CA ALA A 287 -11.74 5.02 19.07
C ALA A 287 -11.73 6.27 19.98
N GLU A 288 -11.02 6.23 21.11
CA GLU A 288 -10.89 7.37 22.01
C GLU A 288 -10.15 8.56 21.36
N ALA A 289 -9.09 8.30 20.58
CA ALA A 289 -8.36 9.35 19.85
C ALA A 289 -9.26 10.06 18.83
N TRP A 290 -10.05 9.30 18.08
CA TRP A 290 -10.97 9.84 17.08
C TRP A 290 -12.19 10.51 17.70
N ALA A 291 -12.71 10.01 18.82
CA ALA A 291 -13.77 10.69 19.56
C ALA A 291 -13.31 12.07 20.06
N ALA A 292 -12.09 12.16 20.61
CA ALA A 292 -11.50 13.44 21.01
C ALA A 292 -11.27 14.37 19.81
N PHE A 293 -10.85 13.84 18.66
CA PHE A 293 -10.65 14.62 17.45
C PHE A 293 -11.97 15.19 16.92
N LEU A 294 -13.00 14.36 16.82
CA LEU A 294 -14.32 14.76 16.33
C LEU A 294 -14.98 15.79 17.26
N ALA A 295 -14.78 15.69 18.57
CA ALA A 295 -15.24 16.71 19.51
C ALA A 295 -14.67 18.10 19.19
N LEU A 296 -13.37 18.19 18.87
CA LEU A 296 -12.74 19.44 18.45
C LEU A 296 -13.18 19.89 17.05
N ALA A 297 -13.32 18.95 16.11
CA ALA A 297 -13.72 19.25 14.74
C ALA A 297 -15.12 19.91 14.68
N ARG A 298 -16.03 19.56 15.60
CA ARG A 298 -17.37 20.16 15.71
C ARG A 298 -17.35 21.64 16.10
N GLU A 299 -16.28 22.11 16.73
CA GLU A 299 -16.09 23.53 17.08
C GLU A 299 -15.32 24.29 16.00
N GLY A 300 -14.77 23.58 15.01
CA GLY A 300 -13.81 24.11 14.06
C GLY A 300 -12.40 24.12 14.64
N MET A 301 -11.42 23.67 13.86
CA MET A 301 -10.06 23.50 14.34
C MET A 301 -9.02 23.60 13.23
N ARG A 302 -7.75 23.72 13.62
CA ARG A 302 -6.61 23.62 12.70
C ARG A 302 -5.67 22.51 13.12
N VAL A 303 -5.19 21.75 12.15
CA VAL A 303 -4.20 20.69 12.34
C VAL A 303 -3.15 20.82 11.25
N GLY A 304 -1.89 21.04 11.65
CA GLY A 304 -0.82 21.33 10.69
C GLY A 304 -1.15 22.56 9.84
N GLU A 305 -1.24 22.35 8.53
CA GLU A 305 -1.58 23.37 7.52
C GLU A 305 -3.05 23.32 7.10
N ALA A 306 -3.87 22.47 7.72
CA ALA A 306 -5.28 22.32 7.37
C ALA A 306 -6.21 23.07 8.34
N LEU A 307 -7.26 23.68 7.79
CA LEU A 307 -8.40 24.21 8.52
C LEU A 307 -9.59 23.27 8.32
N ILE A 308 -10.24 22.88 9.41
CA ILE A 308 -11.42 22.02 9.45
C ILE A 308 -12.56 22.82 10.05
N THR A 309 -13.69 22.91 9.35
CA THR A 309 -14.85 23.68 9.77
C THR A 309 -16.13 22.85 9.66
N PRO A 310 -17.02 22.87 10.66
CA PRO A 310 -18.34 22.25 10.53
C PRO A 310 -19.17 23.00 9.48
N HIS A 311 -19.82 22.27 8.57
CA HIS A 311 -20.59 22.80 7.46
C HIS A 311 -21.87 22.00 7.26
N GLY A 312 -22.99 22.45 7.84
CA GLY A 312 -24.32 21.88 7.57
C GLY A 312 -24.45 20.38 7.90
N GLY A 313 -23.80 19.90 8.97
CA GLY A 313 -23.76 18.46 9.32
C GLY A 313 -22.65 17.67 8.63
N LEU A 314 -21.86 18.32 7.78
CA LEU A 314 -20.62 17.83 7.18
C LEU A 314 -19.43 18.58 7.76
N TYR A 315 -18.23 18.25 7.30
CA TYR A 315 -17.01 18.97 7.60
C TYR A 315 -16.36 19.45 6.30
N GLU A 316 -16.01 20.72 6.25
CA GLU A 316 -15.17 21.25 5.20
C GLU A 316 -13.72 21.35 5.66
N LEU A 317 -12.81 20.78 4.88
CA LEU A 317 -11.38 20.90 5.03
C LEU A 317 -10.83 21.77 3.89
N ARG A 318 -9.85 22.61 4.20
CA ARG A 318 -9.07 23.37 3.21
C ARG A 318 -7.69 23.67 3.75
N HIS A 319 -6.79 24.17 2.91
CA HIS A 319 -5.55 24.74 3.39
C HIS A 319 -5.84 25.96 4.30
N ALA A 320 -5.12 26.09 5.42
CA ALA A 320 -5.30 27.14 6.42
C ALA A 320 -5.10 28.56 5.87
N LEU A 321 -4.25 28.70 4.84
CA LEU A 321 -4.03 29.96 4.10
C LEU A 321 -5.13 30.26 3.06
N ASP A 322 -6.03 29.32 2.77
CA ASP A 322 -7.21 29.54 1.92
C ASP A 322 -8.45 29.87 2.77
N GLU A 323 -8.28 30.18 4.05
CA GLU A 323 -9.35 30.68 4.91
C GLU A 323 -9.96 31.96 4.31
N GLY A 324 -11.29 32.03 4.28
CA GLY A 324 -12.02 33.17 3.72
C GLY A 324 -12.12 33.18 2.19
N ARG A 325 -11.39 32.32 1.46
CA ARG A 325 -11.56 32.20 0.02
C ARG A 325 -12.93 31.59 -0.34
N PRO A 326 -13.64 32.11 -1.35
CA PRO A 326 -14.88 31.53 -1.84
C PRO A 326 -14.71 30.07 -2.30
N GLY A 327 -15.70 29.22 -2.03
CA GLY A 327 -15.60 27.79 -2.33
C GLY A 327 -15.64 27.46 -3.83
N ASP A 328 -16.20 28.33 -4.65
CA ASP A 328 -16.24 28.25 -6.12
C ASP A 328 -14.89 28.63 -6.78
N GLU A 329 -13.97 29.22 -6.04
CA GLU A 329 -12.58 29.44 -6.45
C GLU A 329 -11.62 28.28 -6.09
N LEU A 330 -12.13 27.24 -5.42
CA LEU A 330 -11.34 26.10 -4.94
C LEU A 330 -11.78 24.80 -5.63
N THR A 331 -10.82 23.94 -5.96
CA THR A 331 -11.13 22.60 -6.47
C THR A 331 -11.76 21.79 -5.36
N THR A 332 -13.00 21.34 -5.57
CA THR A 332 -13.79 20.65 -4.56
C THR A 332 -13.67 19.13 -4.69
N ALA A 333 -13.30 18.47 -3.60
CA ALA A 333 -13.45 17.03 -3.42
C ALA A 333 -14.61 16.73 -2.46
N VAL A 334 -15.34 15.63 -2.71
CA VAL A 334 -16.45 15.16 -1.84
C VAL A 334 -16.23 13.74 -1.32
N THR A 335 -15.03 13.20 -1.52
CA THR A 335 -14.61 11.88 -1.05
C THR A 335 -13.23 11.96 -0.41
N PRO A 336 -12.90 11.07 0.55
CA PRO A 336 -11.55 10.95 1.09
C PRO A 336 -10.50 10.75 0.00
N GLU A 337 -10.79 9.90 -0.99
CA GLU A 337 -9.89 9.59 -2.09
C GLU A 337 -9.65 10.81 -3.00
N GLY A 338 -10.67 11.64 -3.23
CA GLY A 338 -10.50 12.91 -3.93
C GLY A 338 -9.60 13.89 -3.16
N LEU A 339 -9.74 13.96 -1.82
CA LEU A 339 -8.84 14.74 -0.97
C LEU A 339 -7.40 14.23 -1.06
N ARG A 340 -7.18 12.91 -1.00
CA ARG A 340 -5.86 12.29 -1.19
C ARG A 340 -5.25 12.72 -2.51
N ASP A 341 -6.01 12.63 -3.60
CA ASP A 341 -5.49 12.90 -4.94
C ASP A 341 -5.16 14.38 -5.17
N LEU A 342 -5.91 15.29 -4.55
CA LEU A 342 -5.60 16.72 -4.56
C LEU A 342 -4.39 17.10 -3.69
N THR A 343 -4.04 16.28 -2.68
CA THR A 343 -3.02 16.63 -1.68
C THR A 343 -1.76 15.78 -1.69
N ARG A 344 -1.67 14.75 -2.56
CA ARG A 344 -0.49 13.87 -2.69
C ARG A 344 0.72 14.50 -3.40
N ARG A 345 0.53 15.68 -4.01
CA ARG A 345 1.57 16.46 -4.68
C ARG A 345 1.64 17.86 -4.07
N ASP A 346 2.83 18.48 -4.08
CA ASP A 346 2.99 19.88 -3.66
C ASP A 346 2.59 20.85 -4.77
N GLU A 347 2.67 22.17 -4.51
CA GLU A 347 2.34 23.20 -5.51
C GLU A 347 3.21 23.12 -6.79
N GLY A 348 4.39 22.51 -6.71
CA GLY A 348 5.26 22.26 -7.87
C GLY A 348 4.95 20.96 -8.61
N GLY A 349 3.94 20.20 -8.18
CA GLY A 349 3.58 18.91 -8.77
C GLY A 349 4.46 17.73 -8.30
N HIS A 350 5.40 17.96 -7.37
CA HIS A 350 6.26 16.91 -6.85
C HIS A 350 5.50 16.04 -5.85
N HIS A 351 5.81 14.75 -5.83
CA HIS A 351 5.21 13.82 -4.89
C HIS A 351 5.56 14.18 -3.42
N ARG A 352 4.59 14.03 -2.52
CA ARG A 352 4.71 14.27 -1.08
C ARG A 352 4.79 12.94 -0.30
N PRO A 353 5.96 12.30 -0.15
CA PRO A 353 6.08 11.03 0.57
C PRO A 353 6.00 11.15 2.10
N VAL A 354 6.17 12.37 2.62
CA VAL A 354 6.00 12.71 4.04
C VAL A 354 4.95 13.80 4.10
N HIS A 355 3.76 13.44 4.56
CA HIS A 355 2.57 14.27 4.46
C HIS A 355 2.59 15.44 5.46
N THR A 356 3.45 15.37 6.49
CA THR A 356 3.67 16.47 7.44
C THR A 356 4.81 17.42 7.06
N PHE A 357 5.39 17.31 5.87
CA PHE A 357 6.19 18.42 5.34
C PHE A 357 5.31 19.66 5.10
N ARG A 358 5.89 20.85 5.32
CA ARG A 358 5.27 22.17 5.12
C ARG A 358 5.19 22.51 3.63
N ASN A 359 4.40 21.72 2.92
CA ASN A 359 4.27 21.77 1.47
C ASN A 359 2.89 21.25 1.02
N LEU A 360 1.89 21.29 1.90
CA LEU A 360 0.52 20.99 1.51
C LEU A 360 0.08 22.02 0.45
N PRO A 361 -0.44 21.60 -0.72
CA PRO A 361 -0.84 22.55 -1.75
C PRO A 361 -2.04 23.39 -1.28
N ARG A 362 -2.19 24.59 -1.81
CA ARG A 362 -3.40 25.43 -1.71
C ARG A 362 -4.37 25.16 -2.85
N GLY A 363 -5.53 25.81 -2.83
CA GLY A 363 -6.47 25.83 -3.95
C GLY A 363 -7.47 24.66 -3.98
N TRP A 364 -7.63 23.96 -2.86
CA TRP A 364 -8.59 22.86 -2.73
C TRP A 364 -9.51 23.05 -1.51
N ARG A 365 -10.68 22.42 -1.59
CA ARG A 365 -11.56 22.17 -0.44
C ARG A 365 -12.08 20.74 -0.51
N ALA A 366 -12.25 20.09 0.62
CA ALA A 366 -12.90 18.79 0.73
C ALA A 366 -14.11 18.91 1.64
N VAL A 367 -15.28 18.42 1.21
CA VAL A 367 -16.51 18.39 2.00
C VAL A 367 -16.82 16.93 2.31
N LEU A 368 -16.66 16.52 3.57
CA LEU A 368 -16.72 15.13 3.99
C LEU A 368 -17.78 14.92 5.07
N SER A 369 -18.40 13.75 5.09
CA SER A 369 -19.28 13.33 6.19
C SER A 369 -18.49 13.08 7.48
N GLU A 370 -19.16 12.99 8.63
CA GLU A 370 -18.51 12.59 9.90
C GLU A 370 -17.86 11.20 9.79
N ALA A 371 -18.47 10.29 9.01
CA ALA A 371 -17.95 8.94 8.78
C ALA A 371 -16.70 8.92 7.88
N ASP A 372 -16.61 9.85 6.93
CA ASP A 372 -15.50 9.96 5.97
C ASP A 372 -14.33 10.79 6.51
N LEU A 373 -14.59 11.69 7.46
CA LEU A 373 -13.58 12.60 8.00
C LEU A 373 -12.35 11.86 8.56
N PRO A 374 -12.46 10.74 9.32
CA PRO A 374 -11.29 9.98 9.77
C PRO A 374 -10.39 9.50 8.62
N ARG A 375 -10.99 8.92 7.57
CA ARG A 375 -10.22 8.46 6.40
C ARG A 375 -9.60 9.63 5.64
N GLY A 376 -10.35 10.71 5.44
CA GLY A 376 -9.83 11.93 4.81
C GLY A 376 -8.63 12.50 5.57
N MET A 377 -8.71 12.50 6.90
CA MET A 377 -7.61 12.93 7.77
C MET A 377 -6.43 11.95 7.77
N HIS A 378 -6.65 10.64 7.68
CA HIS A 378 -5.56 9.68 7.45
C HIS A 378 -4.86 9.91 6.13
N TYR A 379 -5.56 10.25 5.06
CA TYR A 379 -4.92 10.60 3.79
C TYR A 379 -4.17 11.93 3.84
N LEU A 380 -4.71 12.92 4.55
CA LEU A 380 -4.08 14.22 4.67
C LEU A 380 -2.84 14.18 5.58
N TYR A 381 -2.95 13.52 6.74
CA TYR A 381 -1.95 13.46 7.79
C TYR A 381 -1.98 12.08 8.50
N PRO A 382 -1.35 11.04 7.90
CA PRO A 382 -1.28 9.71 8.46
C PRO A 382 -0.76 9.69 9.90
N SER A 383 -1.44 8.93 10.77
CA SER A 383 -1.17 8.72 12.20
C SER A 383 -1.12 9.97 13.09
N VAL A 384 -1.39 11.17 12.59
CA VAL A 384 -1.23 12.40 13.37
C VAL A 384 -2.22 12.48 14.52
N VAL A 385 -3.45 12.00 14.31
CA VAL A 385 -4.50 11.98 15.34
C VAL A 385 -4.12 11.03 16.48
N GLU A 386 -3.75 9.80 16.13
CA GLU A 386 -3.40 8.76 17.11
C GLU A 386 -2.13 9.09 17.87
N GLU A 387 -1.09 9.57 17.17
CA GLU A 387 0.17 9.96 17.81
C GLU A 387 0.01 11.21 18.67
N GLY A 388 -0.77 12.19 18.22
CA GLY A 388 -1.09 13.39 18.99
C GLY A 388 -1.85 13.06 20.28
N TYR A 389 -2.84 12.17 20.20
CA TYR A 389 -3.63 11.75 21.36
C TYR A 389 -2.78 10.95 22.35
N ALA A 390 -2.02 9.97 21.86
CA ALA A 390 -1.12 9.17 22.70
C ALA A 390 -0.04 10.04 23.38
N HIS A 391 0.45 11.08 22.70
CA HIS A 391 1.43 12.00 23.29
C HIS A 391 0.83 12.83 24.42
N GLN A 392 -0.39 13.36 24.23
CA GLN A 392 -1.10 14.09 25.28
C GLN A 392 -1.37 13.23 26.53
N HIS A 393 -1.62 11.95 26.33
CA HIS A 393 -1.87 10.98 27.41
C HIS A 393 -0.60 10.28 27.91
N GLN A 394 0.59 10.73 27.47
CA GLN A 394 1.90 10.19 27.89
C GLN A 394 2.10 8.69 27.61
N THR A 395 1.37 8.15 26.64
CA THR A 395 1.47 6.74 26.20
C THR A 395 2.30 6.59 24.91
N LEU A 396 2.59 7.69 24.20
CA LEU A 396 3.42 7.65 23.01
C LEU A 396 4.88 7.34 23.36
N ARG A 397 5.41 6.24 22.82
CA ARG A 397 6.82 5.86 22.96
C ARG A 397 7.60 6.33 21.74
N ALA A 398 8.67 7.08 21.99
CA ALA A 398 9.63 7.43 20.96
C ALA A 398 10.64 6.30 20.75
N THR A 399 10.99 6.02 19.50
CA THR A 399 12.03 5.08 19.13
C THR A 399 13.32 5.84 18.80
N PRO A 400 14.40 5.70 19.60
CA PRO A 400 15.65 6.40 19.34
C PRO A 400 16.28 6.05 17.99
N TRP A 401 17.04 6.98 17.42
CA TRP A 401 17.76 6.79 16.16
C TRP A 401 18.57 5.49 16.10
N PRO A 402 19.39 5.12 17.11
CA PRO A 402 20.16 3.87 17.05
C PRO A 402 19.30 2.62 16.85
N THR A 403 18.10 2.59 17.44
CA THR A 403 17.15 1.49 17.27
C THR A 403 16.58 1.46 15.85
N THR A 404 16.20 2.63 15.30
CA THR A 404 15.78 2.76 13.90
C THR A 404 16.89 2.30 12.94
N ALA A 405 18.11 2.79 13.15
CA ALA A 405 19.26 2.54 12.29
C ALA A 405 19.66 1.05 12.29
N ARG A 406 19.69 0.40 13.46
CA ARG A 406 20.01 -1.03 13.60
C ARG A 406 19.06 -1.95 12.85
N ARG A 407 17.80 -1.55 12.66
CA ARG A 407 16.85 -2.31 11.84
C ARG A 407 17.21 -2.24 10.36
N GLN A 408 17.90 -1.20 9.89
CA GLN A 408 18.17 -1.03 8.47
C GLN A 408 19.19 -2.02 7.95
N THR A 409 19.00 -2.47 6.72
CA THR A 409 19.74 -3.57 6.08
C THR A 409 20.01 -3.25 4.61
N GLY A 410 20.83 -4.07 3.93
CA GLY A 410 21.19 -3.86 2.54
C GLY A 410 21.85 -2.49 2.32
N ILE A 411 21.43 -1.76 1.29
CA ILE A 411 21.96 -0.42 0.99
C ILE A 411 21.76 0.57 2.15
N TYR A 412 20.73 0.38 2.98
CA TYR A 412 20.44 1.25 4.11
C TYR A 412 21.21 0.87 5.38
N ALA A 413 21.89 -0.29 5.44
CA ALA A 413 22.71 -0.68 6.60
C ALA A 413 23.80 0.35 6.92
N LYS A 414 24.23 1.12 5.92
CA LYS A 414 25.22 2.20 6.08
C LYS A 414 24.84 3.23 7.15
N VAL A 415 23.55 3.50 7.35
CA VAL A 415 23.09 4.50 8.35
C VAL A 415 23.45 4.11 9.78
N GLN A 416 23.74 2.83 10.04
CA GLN A 416 24.23 2.36 11.34
C GLN A 416 25.60 2.95 11.72
N ARG A 417 26.37 3.42 10.72
CA ARG A 417 27.69 4.06 10.91
C ARG A 417 27.61 5.57 11.05
N ALA A 418 26.42 6.17 10.91
CA ALA A 418 26.24 7.61 11.01
C ALA A 418 26.57 8.10 12.43
N THR A 419 27.47 9.08 12.54
CA THR A 419 27.76 9.73 13.82
C THR A 419 26.56 10.57 14.28
N PRO A 420 26.38 10.81 15.60
CA PRO A 420 25.32 11.69 16.10
C PRO A 420 25.33 13.07 15.43
N LYS A 421 26.52 13.62 15.14
CA LYS A 421 26.67 14.91 14.44
C LYS A 421 26.14 14.85 13.01
N GLN A 422 26.45 13.80 12.25
CA GLN A 422 25.93 13.63 10.88
C GLN A 422 24.41 13.50 10.87
N VAL A 423 23.86 12.68 11.78
CA VAL A 423 22.40 12.52 11.90
C VAL A 423 21.73 13.84 12.21
N GLU A 424 22.27 14.61 13.16
CA GLU A 424 21.72 15.93 13.52
C GLU A 424 21.83 16.94 12.38
N THR A 425 22.95 17.00 11.65
CA THR A 425 23.11 17.88 10.50
C THR A 425 22.06 17.59 9.42
N VAL A 426 21.89 16.32 9.05
CA VAL A 426 20.89 15.93 8.04
C VAL A 426 19.47 16.18 8.56
N ALA A 427 19.21 15.84 9.82
CA ALA A 427 17.89 16.04 10.42
C ALA A 427 17.50 17.53 10.49
N LYS A 428 18.43 18.46 10.73
CA LYS A 428 18.12 19.90 10.66
C LYS A 428 17.63 20.32 9.26
N SER A 429 18.27 19.82 8.21
CA SER A 429 17.89 20.12 6.82
C SER A 429 16.54 19.48 6.42
N VAL A 430 16.36 18.20 6.75
CA VAL A 430 15.15 17.45 6.42
C VAL A 430 13.97 17.89 7.30
N CYS A 431 14.14 17.79 8.62
CA CYS A 431 13.07 18.04 9.59
C CYS A 431 12.77 19.53 9.79
N GLY A 432 13.67 20.45 9.41
CA GLY A 432 13.39 21.89 9.42
C GLY A 432 12.21 22.28 8.51
N ARG A 433 11.86 21.43 7.54
CA ARG A 433 10.68 21.57 6.67
C ARG A 433 9.48 20.74 7.13
N CYS A 434 9.58 20.04 8.25
CA CYS A 434 8.51 19.19 8.79
C CYS A 434 7.72 19.92 9.89
N LEU A 435 6.43 19.63 9.99
CA LEU A 435 5.59 20.10 11.09
C LEU A 435 5.86 19.35 12.40
N LYS A 436 6.39 18.11 12.33
CA LYS A 436 6.55 17.26 13.51
C LYS A 436 7.81 17.60 14.33
N THR A 437 7.68 17.57 15.65
CA THR A 437 8.76 17.71 16.65
C THR A 437 9.44 16.38 16.94
N ARG A 438 10.77 16.32 16.89
CA ARG A 438 11.57 15.07 16.95
C ARG A 438 11.70 14.52 18.36
N LEU A 439 10.66 13.86 18.86
CA LEU A 439 10.70 13.18 20.16
C LEU A 439 11.80 12.11 20.22
N TRP A 440 12.04 11.41 19.11
CA TRP A 440 13.14 10.44 19.00
C TRP A 440 14.54 11.04 19.16
N ALA A 441 14.68 12.36 18.99
CA ALA A 441 15.92 13.12 19.17
C ALA A 441 15.96 13.86 20.52
N GLY A 442 14.99 13.63 21.41
CA GLY A 442 14.91 14.27 22.72
C GLY A 442 14.32 15.67 22.71
N GLU A 443 13.74 16.14 21.59
CA GLU A 443 13.00 17.41 21.56
C GLU A 443 11.74 17.31 22.42
N LYS A 444 11.41 18.41 23.12
CA LYS A 444 10.23 18.48 23.99
C LYS A 444 9.04 19.06 23.25
N LEU A 445 7.89 18.42 23.41
CA LEU A 445 6.61 18.88 22.87
C LEU A 445 5.60 18.96 24.02
N PRO A 446 5.42 20.13 24.68
CA PRO A 446 4.57 20.24 25.87
C PRO A 446 3.06 20.27 25.54
N ARG A 447 2.70 20.55 24.29
CA ARG A 447 1.33 20.72 23.80
C ARG A 447 1.19 20.03 22.46
N THR A 448 -0.03 19.67 22.08
CA THR A 448 -0.36 19.15 20.75
C THR A 448 -1.49 19.98 20.12
N PHE A 449 -1.86 19.67 18.88
CA PHE A 449 -3.03 20.29 18.23
C PHE A 449 -4.34 20.06 19.01
N PHE A 450 -4.47 18.97 19.76
CA PHE A 450 -5.62 18.73 20.66
C PHE A 450 -5.74 19.79 21.77
N THR A 451 -4.63 20.45 22.10
CA THR A 451 -4.64 21.57 23.06
C THR A 451 -4.71 22.92 22.37
N GLY A 452 -5.00 22.99 21.06
CA GLY A 452 -5.14 24.24 20.32
C GLY A 452 -3.84 24.82 19.74
N VAL A 453 -2.78 24.01 19.58
CA VAL A 453 -1.55 24.44 18.89
C VAL A 453 -1.42 23.69 17.55
N PRO A 454 -1.84 24.28 16.42
CA PRO A 454 -2.03 23.53 15.16
C PRO A 454 -0.79 22.80 14.66
N GLY A 455 0.38 23.43 14.75
CA GLY A 455 1.65 22.87 14.30
C GLY A 455 2.37 21.96 15.31
N ALA A 456 1.77 21.68 16.47
CA ALA A 456 2.40 20.88 17.51
C ALA A 456 2.11 19.38 17.31
N LEU A 457 2.89 18.73 16.46
CA LEU A 457 2.72 17.33 16.07
C LEU A 457 3.92 16.49 16.56
N PRO A 458 3.73 15.34 17.23
CA PRO A 458 4.84 14.50 17.67
C PRO A 458 5.46 13.69 16.52
N CYS A 459 6.78 13.58 16.47
CA CYS A 459 7.52 12.62 15.65
C CYS A 459 8.15 11.56 16.57
N PRO A 460 7.51 10.40 16.78
CA PRO A 460 8.03 9.38 17.69
C PRO A 460 9.25 8.65 17.12
N GLU A 461 9.49 8.69 15.81
CA GLU A 461 10.56 7.92 15.19
C GLU A 461 11.04 8.55 13.87
N ALA A 462 12.33 8.41 13.56
CA ALA A 462 12.90 8.90 12.31
C ALA A 462 12.25 8.21 11.08
N CYS A 463 11.70 9.02 10.16
CA CYS A 463 11.01 8.52 8.97
C CYS A 463 11.95 7.95 7.90
N THR A 464 11.40 7.22 6.94
CA THR A 464 12.18 6.58 5.86
C THR A 464 12.87 7.58 4.94
N TYR A 465 12.31 8.79 4.80
CA TYR A 465 12.96 9.89 4.07
C TYR A 465 14.25 10.32 4.77
N LEU A 466 14.22 10.58 6.09
CA LEU A 466 15.43 10.92 6.85
C LEU A 466 16.47 9.79 6.80
N ILE A 467 16.05 8.53 6.88
CA ILE A 467 16.95 7.38 6.76
C ILE A 467 17.68 7.39 5.39
N ALA A 468 16.95 7.65 4.30
CA ALA A 468 17.54 7.74 2.97
C ALA A 468 18.55 8.89 2.87
N GLU A 469 18.20 10.05 3.41
CA GLU A 469 19.05 11.24 3.37
C GLU A 469 20.33 11.09 4.20
N VAL A 470 20.25 10.40 5.35
CA VAL A 470 21.42 10.04 6.16
C VAL A 470 22.29 9.02 5.42
N ARG A 471 21.70 8.07 4.68
CA ARG A 471 22.45 7.11 3.86
C ARG A 471 23.31 7.83 2.81
N GLU A 472 22.76 8.84 2.15
CA GLU A 472 23.48 9.63 1.14
C GLU A 472 24.63 10.42 1.76
N ALA A 473 24.38 11.09 2.89
CA ALA A 473 25.40 11.83 3.62
C ALA A 473 26.54 10.92 4.10
N VAL A 474 26.23 9.71 4.61
CA VAL A 474 27.25 8.73 5.02
C VAL A 474 28.00 8.15 3.83
N SER A 475 27.38 8.07 2.66
CA SER A 475 28.01 7.54 1.45
C SER A 475 28.93 8.55 0.75
N GLY A 476 29.06 9.77 1.27
CA GLY A 476 29.89 10.83 0.66
C GLY A 476 29.29 11.43 -0.62
N GLN A 477 27.98 11.24 -0.84
CA GLN A 477 27.28 11.74 -2.04
C GLN A 477 26.57 13.09 -1.80
N ARG A 478 26.84 13.73 -0.65
CA ARG A 478 26.46 15.11 -0.33
C ARG A 478 27.69 15.82 0.21
N GLU A 479 28.29 16.67 -0.62
CA GLU A 479 29.16 17.77 -0.17
C GLU A 479 28.30 18.96 0.27
#